data_AF-A0A929SQX2-F1
#
_entry.id   AF-A0A929SQX2-F1
#
_cell.length_a   1.000
_cell.length_b   1.000
_cell.length_c   1.000
_cell.angle_alpha   90.00
_cell.angle_beta   90.00
_cell.angle_gamma   90.00
#
_symmetry.space_group_name_H-M   'P 1'
#
loop_
_entity.id
_entity.type
_entity.pdbx_description
1 polymer ?
#
loop_
_entity_poly.entity_id
_entity_poly.type
_entity_poly.pdbx_seq_one_letter_code
_entity_poly.pdbx_strand_id
1 'polypeptide(L)'
;MEKYFLIRNRRVIKAIFNDSRIMLADLAYEYIDGEWEKISPNVVNDRLMGYDSTETTGSKIGNLEVIEEIREIPADKIDEYLK
;
A
#
# COMPACT_ATOMS: atom_id res chain seq x y z
N MET A 1 1.45 13.04 5.96
CA MET A 1 1.11 13.06 4.53
C MET A 1 0.20 11.89 4.24
N GLU A 2 -0.94 12.15 3.61
CA GLU A 2 -1.88 11.11 3.17
C GLU A 2 -1.59 10.74 1.72
N LYS A 3 -1.63 9.44 1.40
CA LYS A 3 -1.52 8.91 0.04
C LYS A 3 -2.52 7.79 -0.18
N TYR A 4 -2.86 7.57 -1.44
CA TYR A 4 -3.78 6.52 -1.85
C TYR A 4 -3.06 5.52 -2.75
N PHE A 5 -3.38 4.24 -2.59
CA PHE A 5 -2.75 3.16 -3.33
C PHE A 5 -3.79 2.18 -3.86
N LEU A 6 -3.53 1.61 -5.03
CA LEU A 6 -4.21 0.42 -5.50
C LEU A 6 -3.27 -0.77 -5.36
N ILE A 7 -3.66 -1.76 -4.58
CA ILE A 7 -2.92 -3.01 -4.43
C ILE A 7 -3.60 -4.11 -5.25
N ARG A 8 -2.81 -4.83 -6.05
CA ARG A 8 -3.23 -5.92 -6.96
C ARG A 8 -4.37 -5.53 -7.89
N ASN A 9 -4.42 -4.26 -8.29
CA ASN A 9 -5.48 -3.68 -9.11
C ASN A 9 -6.91 -3.82 -8.55
N ARG A 10 -7.08 -4.03 -7.24
CA ARG A 10 -8.39 -4.30 -6.62
C ARG A 10 -8.62 -3.60 -5.29
N ARG A 11 -7.60 -3.53 -4.44
CA ARG A 11 -7.73 -3.02 -3.07
C ARG A 11 -7.34 -1.55 -3.02
N VAL A 12 -8.28 -0.67 -2.70
CA VAL A 12 -8.00 0.75 -2.53
C VAL A 12 -7.59 1.00 -1.09
N ILE A 13 -6.36 1.49 -0.91
CA ILE A 13 -5.77 1.73 0.41
C ILE A 13 -5.50 3.22 0.59
N LYS A 14 -5.93 3.79 1.72
CA LYS A 14 -5.49 5.09 2.21
C LYS A 14 -4.39 4.88 3.24
N ALA A 15 -3.24 5.52 3.05
CA ALA A 15 -2.08 5.39 3.93
C ALA A 15 -1.63 6.76 4.46
N ILE A 16 -1.27 6.81 5.75
CA ILE A 16 -0.81 8.03 6.43
C ILE A 16 0.66 7.85 6.81
N PHE A 17 1.50 8.79 6.38
CA PHE A 17 2.94 8.87 6.62
C PHE A 17 3.23 10.09 7.51
N ASN A 18 3.54 9.89 8.79
CA ASN A 18 3.77 10.95 9.76
C ASN A 18 5.19 11.52 9.68
N ASP A 19 6.17 10.72 9.28
CA ASP A 19 7.56 11.16 9.03
C ASP A 19 7.89 11.08 7.53
N SER A 20 8.03 12.21 6.86
CA SER A 20 8.36 12.25 5.43
C SER A 20 9.77 11.75 5.10
N ARG A 21 10.64 11.52 6.09
CA ARG A 21 11.98 10.96 5.90
C ARG A 21 11.94 9.44 5.74
N ILE A 22 10.87 8.79 6.19
CA ILE A 22 10.69 7.35 6.14
C ILE A 22 9.53 7.08 5.19
N MET A 23 9.80 6.38 4.08
CA MET A 23 8.77 6.02 3.09
C MET A 23 7.92 4.82 3.54
N LEU A 24 7.56 4.77 4.82
CA LEU A 24 6.72 3.73 5.41
C LEU A 24 5.48 4.37 6.03
N ALA A 25 4.33 3.78 5.74
CA ALA A 25 3.06 4.19 6.30
C ALA A 25 3.00 3.85 7.79
N ASP A 26 2.51 4.79 8.60
CA ASP A 26 2.21 4.61 10.02
C ASP A 26 0.80 4.03 10.21
N LEU A 27 -0.14 4.45 9.37
CA LEU A 27 -1.52 3.97 9.38
C LEU A 27 -1.94 3.61 7.96
N ALA A 28 -2.81 2.60 7.85
CA ALA A 28 -3.45 2.23 6.60
C ALA A 28 -4.91 1.89 6.82
N TYR A 29 -5.73 2.17 5.81
CA TYR A 29 -7.15 1.87 5.76
C TYR A 29 -7.49 1.30 4.40
N GLU A 30 -8.29 0.24 4.34
CA GLU A 30 -8.86 -0.29 3.11
C GLU A 30 -10.28 0.22 2.93
N TYR A 31 -10.66 0.49 1.68
CA TYR A 31 -12.06 0.77 1.36
C TYR A 31 -12.81 -0.53 1.11
N ILE A 32 -13.80 -0.83 1.95
CA ILE A 32 -14.61 -2.05 1.91
C ILE A 32 -16.06 -1.64 2.15
N ASP A 33 -16.97 -2.09 1.27
CA ASP A 33 -18.43 -1.91 1.41
C ASP A 33 -18.89 -0.47 1.70
N GLY A 34 -18.19 0.53 1.15
CA GLY A 34 -18.53 1.94 1.32
C GLY A 34 -17.83 2.64 2.50
N GLU A 35 -17.03 1.91 3.28
CA GLU A 35 -16.38 2.41 4.49
C GLU A 35 -14.85 2.24 4.45
N TRP A 36 -14.15 3.07 5.23
CA TRP A 36 -12.71 2.96 5.44
C TRP A 36 -12.43 2.13 6.68
N GLU A 37 -12.01 0.89 6.48
CA GLU A 37 -11.64 -0.01 7.58
C GLU A 37 -10.15 0.07 7.87
N LYS A 38 -9.77 0.17 9.14
CA LYS A 38 -8.35 0.22 9.54
C LYS A 38 -7.70 -1.15 9.31
N ILE A 39 -6.57 -1.17 8.62
CA ILE A 39 -5.76 -2.37 8.38
C ILE A 39 -4.34 -2.20 8.92
N SER A 40 -3.55 -3.27 8.87
CA SER A 40 -2.12 -3.19 9.17
C SER A 40 -1.39 -2.37 8.10
N PRO A 41 -0.54 -1.39 8.47
CA PRO A 41 0.26 -0.63 7.51
C PRO A 41 1.27 -1.51 6.74
N ASN A 42 1.60 -2.71 7.25
CA ASN A 42 2.47 -3.66 6.55
C ASN A 42 1.90 -4.10 5.20
N VAL A 43 0.57 -4.06 5.03
CA VAL A 43 -0.05 -4.31 3.72
C VAL A 43 0.51 -3.38 2.65
N VAL A 44 0.80 -2.12 3.00
CA VAL A 44 1.41 -1.12 2.10
C VAL A 44 2.94 -1.24 2.14
N ASN A 45 3.53 -1.25 3.33
CA ASN A 45 4.97 -1.20 3.53
C ASN A 45 5.68 -2.39 2.88
N ASP A 46 5.12 -3.59 3.00
CA ASP A 46 5.68 -4.79 2.38
C ASP A 46 5.75 -4.62 0.86
N ARG A 47 4.72 -4.06 0.22
CA ARG A 47 4.75 -3.83 -1.22
C ARG A 47 5.71 -2.71 -1.62
N LEU A 48 5.73 -1.60 -0.88
CA LEU A 48 6.67 -0.51 -1.12
C LEU A 48 8.13 -0.96 -1.01
N MET A 49 8.41 -1.93 -0.15
CA MET A 49 9.74 -2.51 0.04
C MET A 49 10.02 -3.70 -0.89
N GLY A 50 9.01 -4.24 -1.59
CA GLY A 50 9.14 -5.50 -2.31
C GLY A 50 9.45 -6.67 -1.38
N TYR A 51 8.82 -6.70 -0.21
CA TYR A 51 8.98 -7.76 0.77
C TYR A 51 8.23 -9.03 0.35
N ASP A 52 8.97 -10.08 0.07
CA ASP A 52 8.46 -11.40 -0.25
C ASP A 52 8.75 -12.38 0.90
N SER A 53 7.70 -12.78 1.62
CA SER A 53 7.82 -13.74 2.72
C SER A 53 8.25 -15.15 2.28
N THR A 54 8.05 -15.47 0.99
CA THR A 54 8.32 -16.79 0.39
C THR A 54 9.75 -16.89 -0.17
N GLU A 55 10.46 -15.76 -0.30
CA GLU A 55 11.84 -15.72 -0.74
C GLU A 55 12.74 -16.44 0.27
N THR A 56 13.58 -17.34 -0.26
CA THR A 56 14.46 -18.22 0.51
C THR A 56 15.94 -17.86 0.35
N THR A 57 16.27 -17.06 -0.66
CA THR A 57 17.62 -16.57 -0.94
C THR A 57 17.85 -15.25 -0.20
N GLY A 58 18.89 -15.19 0.65
CA GLY A 58 19.55 -13.99 1.20
C GLY A 58 18.72 -12.76 1.64
N SER A 59 18.02 -12.09 0.72
CA SER A 59 17.23 -10.87 0.94
C SER A 59 15.76 -11.10 0.59
N LYS A 60 14.87 -10.88 1.56
CA LYS A 60 13.42 -10.91 1.35
C LYS A 60 12.86 -9.60 0.80
N ILE A 61 13.69 -8.57 0.62
CA ILE A 61 13.29 -7.21 0.23
C ILE A 61 13.80 -6.94 -1.18
N GLY A 62 13.08 -6.13 -1.95
CA GLY A 62 13.45 -5.72 -3.31
C GLY A 62 12.89 -6.62 -4.41
N ASN A 63 11.92 -7.48 -4.12
CA ASN A 63 11.23 -8.26 -5.15
C ASN A 63 10.36 -7.31 -6.01
N LEU A 64 10.71 -7.21 -7.29
CA LEU A 64 10.02 -6.34 -8.25
C LEU A 64 8.57 -6.76 -8.50
N GLU A 65 8.28 -8.07 -8.54
CA GLU A 65 6.91 -8.57 -8.74
C GLU A 65 6.00 -8.12 -7.60
N VAL A 66 6.53 -8.09 -6.37
CA VAL A 66 5.80 -7.59 -5.19
C VAL A 66 5.60 -6.07 -5.26
N ILE A 67 6.59 -5.30 -5.75
CA ILE A 67 6.48 -3.84 -5.91
C ILE A 67 5.45 -3.50 -6.99
N GLU A 68 5.41 -4.24 -8.09
CA GLU A 68 4.44 -4.04 -9.17
C GLU A 68 2.99 -4.31 -8.72
N GLU A 69 2.78 -5.01 -7.59
CA GLU A 69 1.45 -5.14 -7.00
C GLU A 69 0.88 -3.81 -6.50
N ILE A 70 1.71 -2.81 -6.16
CA ILE A 70 1.24 -1.54 -5.61
C ILE A 70 1.48 -0.38 -6.58
N ARG A 71 0.47 0.48 -6.72
CA ARG A 71 0.60 1.76 -7.41
C ARG A 71 -0.02 2.88 -6.60
N GLU A 72 0.64 4.03 -6.57
CA GLU A 72 0.06 5.25 -6.00
C GLU A 72 -1.05 5.76 -6.92
N ILE A 73 -2.17 6.18 -6.34
CA ILE A 73 -3.29 6.82 -7.03
C ILE A 73 -3.32 8.30 -6.60
N PRO A 74 -3.46 9.24 -7.55
CA PRO A 74 -3.72 10.63 -7.22
C PRO A 74 -5.01 10.80 -6.41
N ALA A 75 -4.96 11.63 -5.36
CA ALA A 75 -6.10 11.82 -4.45
C ALA A 75 -7.36 12.36 -5.18
N ASP A 76 -7.18 13.17 -6.22
CA ASP A 76 -8.24 13.70 -7.07
C ASP A 76 -8.92 12.65 -7.96
N LYS A 77 -8.35 11.45 -8.07
CA LYS A 77 -8.90 10.34 -8.87
C LYS A 77 -9.43 9.18 -8.03
N ILE A 78 -9.44 9.32 -6.71
CA ILE A 78 -9.80 8.21 -5.82
C ILE A 78 -11.20 7.68 -6.08
N ASP A 79 -12.17 8.57 -6.33
CA ASP A 79 -13.58 8.22 -6.55
C ASP A 79 -13.79 7.28 -7.75
N GLU A 80 -12.86 7.28 -8.72
CA GLU A 80 -12.90 6.34 -9.86
C GLU A 80 -12.70 4.87 -9.43
N TYR A 81 -12.10 4.66 -8.26
CA TYR A 81 -11.72 3.35 -7.72
C TYR A 81 -12.58 2.87 -6.54
N LEU A 82 -13.38 3.76 -5.91
CA LEU A 82 -14.21 3.46 -4.74
C LEU A 82 -15.58 2.82 -5.10
N LYS A 83 -15.63 2.03 -6.17
CA LYS A 83 -16.87 1.47 -6.73
C LYS A 83 -17.32 0.19 -6.04
#